data_AF-A0A811KSA8-F1
#
_entry.id   AF-A0A811KSA8-F1
#
_cell.length_a   1.000
_cell.length_b   1.000
_cell.length_c   1.000
_cell.angle_alpha   90.00
_cell.angle_beta   90.00
_cell.angle_gamma   90.00
#
_symmetry.space_group_name_H-M   'P 1'
#
loop_
_entity.id
_entity.type
_entity.pdbx_description
1 polymer ?
#
loop_
_entity_poly.entity_id
_entity_poly.type
_entity_poly.pdbx_seq_one_letter_code
_entity_poly.pdbx_strand_id
1 'polypeptide(L)'
;MRLAFVALVFAIGYVASQDLDLVGGALVMDTTPTTPTTPTTPTTPTTPTTPTTPTTPTTPTTPTTPTTPTTPSSMCVDGATNCAQFKSQCSSSKMKTYCKQTCGMCTSTSAAACVDGATNCAQFKSQCSKSTIKSVCKQTCRSC
;
A
#
# COMPACT_ATOMS: atom_id res chain seq x y z
N MET A 1 18.38 -16.71 -28.76
CA MET A 1 17.58 -17.95 -28.81
C MET A 1 16.19 -17.58 -29.30
N ARG A 2 15.94 -17.81 -30.60
CA ARG A 2 14.99 -18.82 -31.16
C ARG A 2 13.51 -18.39 -31.00
N LEU A 3 12.89 -17.77 -32.00
CA LEU A 3 12.23 -18.30 -33.22
C LEU A 3 10.81 -18.89 -33.00
N ALA A 4 9.95 -18.59 -33.98
CA ALA A 4 8.59 -19.11 -34.27
C ALA A 4 7.45 -18.44 -33.46
N PHE A 5 6.36 -17.93 -34.06
CA PHE A 5 5.51 -18.57 -35.07
C PHE A 5 5.03 -17.60 -36.16
N VAL A 6 5.24 -18.00 -37.41
CA VAL A 6 4.60 -17.46 -38.62
C VAL A 6 3.29 -18.22 -38.81
N ALA A 7 2.16 -17.52 -38.85
CA ALA A 7 0.88 -18.10 -39.20
C ALA A 7 0.73 -18.10 -40.73
N LEU A 8 0.80 -19.30 -41.31
CA LEU A 8 0.61 -19.56 -42.73
C LEU A 8 -0.66 -20.42 -42.86
N VAL A 9 -1.72 -19.87 -43.47
CA VAL A 9 -2.91 -20.63 -43.85
C VAL A 9 -2.99 -20.63 -45.38
N PHE A 10 -2.68 -21.79 -45.95
CA PHE A 10 -2.83 -22.15 -47.35
C PHE A 10 -4.33 -22.22 -47.72
N ALA A 11 -4.73 -21.56 -48.81
CA ALA A 11 -5.95 -21.86 -49.53
C ALA A 11 -5.59 -22.14 -51.00
N ILE A 12 -5.43 -23.42 -51.32
CA ILE A 12 -5.34 -23.93 -52.70
C ILE A 12 -6.77 -24.21 -53.18
N GLY A 13 -7.05 -23.81 -54.41
CA GLY A 13 -8.38 -23.79 -55.01
C GLY A 13 -9.00 -25.16 -55.30
N TYR A 14 -10.30 -25.10 -55.57
CA TYR A 14 -11.03 -26.13 -56.28
C TYR A 14 -11.82 -25.43 -57.40
N VAL A 15 -11.52 -25.79 -58.64
CA VAL A 15 -12.14 -25.29 -59.86
C VAL A 15 -13.34 -26.21 -60.17
N ALA A 16 -14.50 -25.64 -60.50
CA ALA A 16 -15.56 -26.37 -61.19
C ALA A 16 -15.94 -25.58 -62.45
N SER A 17 -15.97 -26.29 -63.56
CA SER A 17 -15.96 -25.79 -64.93
C SER A 17 -17.35 -25.78 -65.57
N GLN A 18 -17.53 -24.88 -66.55
CA GLN A 18 -18.42 -24.93 -67.74
C GLN A 18 -19.94 -24.87 -67.44
N ASP A 19 -20.78 -24.11 -68.16
CA ASP A 19 -20.93 -24.02 -69.62
C ASP A 19 -21.27 -22.61 -70.14
N LEU A 20 -21.03 -22.41 -71.43
CA LEU A 20 -21.21 -21.20 -72.24
C LEU A 20 -22.51 -21.33 -73.08
N ASP A 21 -23.40 -20.34 -73.03
CA ASP A 21 -24.41 -20.06 -74.08
C ASP A 21 -24.57 -18.53 -74.18
N LEU A 22 -24.19 -17.87 -75.28
CA LEU A 22 -24.98 -17.66 -76.51
C LEU A 22 -26.34 -17.01 -76.14
N VAL A 23 -26.66 -15.77 -76.48
CA VAL A 23 -26.88 -15.18 -77.81
C VAL A 23 -26.86 -13.66 -77.66
N GLY A 24 -26.45 -12.94 -78.70
CA GLY A 24 -26.50 -11.48 -78.76
C GLY A 24 -27.89 -10.89 -78.47
N GLY A 25 -27.87 -9.69 -77.90
CA GLY A 25 -29.05 -8.86 -77.67
C GLY A 25 -28.67 -7.74 -76.73
N ALA A 26 -28.68 -6.51 -77.24
CA ALA A 26 -28.41 -5.31 -76.46
C ALA A 26 -29.31 -5.27 -75.23
N LEU A 27 -28.78 -5.61 -74.05
CA LEU A 27 -29.44 -5.37 -72.78
C LEU A 27 -29.19 -3.91 -72.40
N VAL A 28 -29.93 -3.02 -73.04
CA VAL A 28 -30.17 -1.68 -72.50
C VAL A 28 -31.02 -1.92 -71.25
N MET A 29 -30.37 -1.99 -70.10
CA MET A 29 -31.07 -1.97 -68.81
C MET A 29 -31.68 -0.58 -68.70
N ASP A 30 -32.97 -0.47 -69.04
CA ASP A 30 -33.78 0.71 -68.77
C ASP A 30 -33.94 0.82 -67.25
N THR A 31 -32.93 1.39 -66.59
CA THR A 31 -33.01 1.69 -65.17
C THR A 31 -33.96 2.86 -65.01
N THR A 32 -35.20 2.58 -64.61
CA THR A 32 -36.16 3.61 -64.19
C THR A 32 -35.46 4.60 -63.25
N PRO A 33 -35.50 5.91 -63.55
CA PRO A 33 -34.85 6.91 -62.72
C PRO A 33 -35.47 6.85 -61.33
N THR A 34 -34.66 6.51 -60.32
CA THR A 34 -35.10 6.53 -58.93
C THR A 34 -35.34 7.97 -58.52
N THR A 35 -36.48 8.23 -57.86
CA THR A 35 -36.83 9.55 -57.38
C THR A 35 -35.75 10.01 -56.38
N PRO A 36 -35.16 11.21 -56.55
CA PRO A 36 -34.18 11.72 -55.61
C PRO A 36 -34.79 11.80 -54.21
N THR A 37 -34.09 11.28 -53.21
CA THR A 37 -34.52 11.38 -51.82
C THR A 37 -34.49 12.83 -51.37
N THR A 38 -35.51 13.24 -50.61
CA THR A 38 -35.58 14.58 -50.05
C THR A 38 -34.40 14.79 -49.10
N PRO A 39 -33.64 15.88 -49.24
CA PRO A 39 -32.54 16.18 -48.32
C PRO A 39 -33.08 16.36 -46.90
N THR A 40 -32.46 15.68 -45.93
CA THR A 40 -32.81 15.82 -44.52
C THR A 40 -32.44 17.20 -44.01
N THR A 41 -33.30 17.78 -43.17
CA THR A 41 -33.05 19.08 -42.54
C THR A 41 -31.81 18.99 -41.63
N PRO A 42 -30.83 19.90 -41.78
CA PRO A 42 -29.67 19.93 -40.90
C PRO A 42 -30.10 20.23 -39.45
N THR A 43 -29.57 19.46 -38.51
CA THR A 43 -29.81 19.68 -37.08
C THR A 43 -29.09 20.93 -36.59
N THR A 44 -29.74 21.69 -35.71
CA THR A 44 -29.14 22.88 -35.08
C THR A 44 -27.96 22.46 -34.19
N PRO A 45 -26.79 23.14 -34.29
CA PRO A 45 -25.67 22.89 -33.39
C PRO A 45 -26.04 23.22 -31.95
N THR A 46 -25.66 22.36 -31.01
CA THR A 46 -25.81 22.65 -29.58
C THR A 46 -24.81 23.71 -29.13
N THR A 47 -25.24 24.62 -28.26
CA THR A 47 -24.36 25.64 -27.67
C THR A 47 -23.27 24.99 -26.81
N PRO A 48 -21.99 25.38 -26.96
CA PRO A 48 -20.93 24.92 -26.08
C PRO A 48 -21.18 25.32 -24.63
N THR A 49 -20.91 24.43 -23.69
CA THR A 49 -20.95 24.76 -22.26
C THR A 49 -19.71 25.57 -21.86
N THR A 50 -19.89 26.49 -20.92
CA THR A 50 -18.79 27.30 -20.39
C THR A 50 -17.85 26.43 -19.54
N PRO A 51 -16.52 26.50 -19.74
CA PRO A 51 -15.56 25.80 -18.90
C PRO A 51 -15.66 26.27 -17.45
N THR A 52 -15.58 25.35 -16.49
CA THR A 52 -15.49 25.68 -15.07
C THR A 52 -14.09 26.16 -14.72
N THR A 53 -13.99 27.19 -13.87
CA THR A 53 -12.71 27.69 -13.37
C THR A 53 -12.00 26.63 -12.51
N PRO A 54 -10.70 26.37 -12.72
CA PRO A 54 -9.93 25.48 -11.85
C PRO A 54 -9.89 26.00 -10.42
N THR A 55 -10.03 25.11 -9.44
CA THR A 55 -9.84 25.45 -8.02
C THR A 55 -8.37 25.67 -7.72
N THR A 56 -8.06 26.65 -6.88
CA THR A 56 -6.69 26.91 -6.42
C THR A 56 -6.16 25.74 -5.59
N PRO A 57 -4.93 25.25 -5.84
CA PRO A 57 -4.31 24.23 -5.01
C PRO A 57 -4.15 24.71 -3.57
N THR A 58 -4.47 23.85 -2.60
CA THR A 58 -4.20 24.12 -1.20
C THR A 58 -2.70 24.06 -0.92
N THR A 59 -2.20 24.96 -0.08
CA THR A 59 -0.79 24.98 0.35
C THR A 59 -0.47 23.70 1.15
N PRO A 60 0.64 23.01 0.84
CA PRO A 60 1.09 21.88 1.65
C PRO A 60 1.38 22.31 3.09
N THR A 61 0.91 21.54 4.05
CA THR A 61 1.27 21.73 5.46
C THR A 61 2.74 21.38 5.68
N THR A 62 3.44 22.17 6.49
CA THR A 62 4.82 21.90 6.88
C THR A 62 4.90 20.57 7.65
N PRO A 63 5.86 19.67 7.31
CA PRO A 63 6.08 18.46 8.09
C PRO A 63 6.46 18.80 9.53
N THR A 64 5.84 18.12 10.49
CA THR A 64 6.26 18.20 11.89
C THR A 64 7.66 17.62 12.08
N THR A 65 8.49 18.30 12.88
CA THR A 65 9.83 17.84 13.22
C THR A 65 9.76 16.46 13.92
N PRO A 66 10.59 15.49 13.52
CA PRO A 66 10.67 14.21 14.21
C PRO A 66 11.09 14.42 15.67
N THR A 67 10.33 13.83 16.60
CA THR A 67 10.74 13.81 18.01
C THR A 67 12.01 12.99 18.20
N THR A 68 12.98 13.53 18.94
CA THR A 68 14.21 12.84 19.32
C THR A 68 13.88 11.52 20.03
N PRO A 69 14.49 10.39 19.64
CA PRO A 69 14.34 9.14 20.38
C PRO A 69 14.87 9.34 21.80
N THR A 70 13.98 9.32 22.80
CA THR A 70 14.40 9.22 24.20
C THR A 70 15.25 7.94 24.37
N THR A 71 16.33 7.99 25.12
CA THR A 71 17.13 6.80 25.45
C THR A 71 16.23 5.79 26.18
N PRO A 72 16.25 4.48 25.88
CA PRO A 72 15.54 3.50 26.69
C PRO A 72 15.96 3.68 28.14
N SER A 73 14.98 3.91 29.02
CA SER A 73 15.21 3.97 30.46
C SER A 73 15.89 2.66 30.85
N SER A 74 17.09 2.73 31.42
CA SER A 74 17.79 1.54 31.89
C SER A 74 16.87 0.86 32.90
N MET A 75 16.32 -0.30 32.53
CA MET A 75 15.53 -1.11 33.44
C MET A 75 16.37 -1.40 34.68
N CYS A 76 15.89 -0.98 35.84
CA CYS A 76 16.48 -1.39 37.10
C CYS A 76 15.95 -2.78 37.44
N VAL A 77 16.54 -3.76 36.76
CA VAL A 77 16.34 -5.19 36.98
C VAL A 77 17.68 -5.81 37.35
N ASP A 78 17.62 -6.99 37.95
CA ASP A 78 18.80 -7.81 38.16
C ASP A 78 19.26 -8.41 36.81
N GLY A 79 20.53 -8.19 36.48
CA GLY A 79 21.21 -8.77 35.32
C GLY A 79 21.84 -10.14 35.58
N ALA A 80 21.75 -10.67 36.80
CA ALA A 80 22.21 -12.00 37.14
C ALA A 80 21.09 -12.82 37.81
N THR A 81 21.06 -14.13 37.55
CA THR A 81 20.01 -15.04 38.06
C THR A 81 20.17 -15.42 39.53
N ASN A 82 21.37 -15.25 40.08
CA ASN A 82 21.73 -15.65 41.44
C ASN A 82 21.73 -14.49 42.46
N CYS A 83 21.23 -13.30 42.08
CA CYS A 83 21.24 -12.12 42.94
C CYS A 83 20.63 -12.37 44.33
N ALA A 84 19.53 -13.13 44.40
CA ALA A 84 18.87 -13.49 45.66
C ALA A 84 19.79 -14.23 46.65
N GLN A 85 20.76 -15.01 46.15
CA GLN A 85 21.68 -15.80 46.98
C GLN A 85 22.78 -14.94 47.61
N PHE A 86 23.06 -13.76 47.03
CA PHE A 86 24.14 -12.87 47.44
C PHE A 86 23.64 -11.53 47.96
N LYS A 87 22.40 -11.48 48.44
CA LYS A 87 21.77 -10.27 48.99
C LYS A 87 22.58 -9.63 50.13
N SER A 88 23.33 -10.41 50.90
CA SER A 88 24.24 -9.88 51.94
C SER A 88 25.44 -9.13 51.36
N GLN A 89 25.72 -9.27 50.07
CA GLN A 89 26.87 -8.66 49.38
C GLN A 89 26.50 -7.42 48.57
N CYS A 90 25.38 -6.77 48.88
CA CYS A 90 24.95 -5.52 48.22
C CYS A 90 25.96 -4.37 48.30
N SER A 91 26.91 -4.45 49.23
CA SER A 91 28.00 -3.48 49.33
C SER A 91 29.08 -3.66 48.24
N SER A 92 29.18 -4.86 47.64
CA SER A 92 30.16 -5.18 46.61
C SER A 92 29.81 -4.54 45.25
N SER A 93 30.83 -4.12 44.50
CA SER A 93 30.63 -3.47 43.20
C SER A 93 29.89 -4.37 42.19
N LYS A 94 30.12 -5.69 42.23
CA LYS A 94 29.42 -6.64 41.35
C LYS A 94 27.92 -6.70 41.66
N MET A 95 27.56 -6.75 42.93
CA MET A 95 26.16 -6.74 43.34
C MET A 95 25.48 -5.40 42.98
N LYS A 96 26.22 -4.29 43.08
CA LYS A 96 25.74 -2.97 42.64
C LYS A 96 25.55 -2.85 41.13
N THR A 97 26.39 -3.50 40.34
CA THR A 97 26.30 -3.47 38.88
C THR A 97 25.24 -4.42 38.33
N TYR A 98 25.15 -5.65 38.86
CA TYR A 98 24.34 -6.71 38.29
C TYR A 98 23.07 -7.04 39.08
N CYS A 99 22.95 -6.62 40.34
CA CYS A 99 21.82 -6.99 41.21
C CYS A 99 21.14 -5.76 41.81
N LYS A 100 20.93 -4.75 40.95
CA LYS A 100 20.40 -3.43 41.32
C LYS A 100 19.03 -3.52 41.99
N GLN A 101 18.19 -4.46 41.58
CA GLN A 101 16.85 -4.67 42.13
C GLN A 101 16.90 -5.42 43.46
N THR A 102 17.62 -6.53 43.54
CA THR A 102 17.77 -7.30 44.79
C THR A 102 18.38 -6.46 45.91
N CYS A 103 19.26 -5.51 45.56
CA CYS A 103 19.92 -4.62 46.51
C CYS A 103 19.22 -3.29 46.77
N GLY A 104 17.99 -3.12 46.30
CA GLY A 104 17.18 -1.95 46.61
C GLY A 104 17.75 -0.62 46.08
N MET A 105 18.69 -0.68 45.12
CA MET A 105 19.22 0.52 44.45
C MET A 105 18.27 1.06 43.39
N CYS A 106 17.21 0.31 43.07
CA CYS A 106 16.09 0.83 42.31
C CYS A 106 15.24 1.74 43.20
N THR A 107 15.62 3.02 43.27
CA THR A 107 14.91 4.05 44.04
C THR A 107 13.56 4.47 43.44
N SER A 108 13.23 3.94 42.26
CA SER A 108 12.01 4.27 41.56
C SER A 108 11.07 3.07 41.50
N THR A 109 9.87 3.28 42.04
CA THR A 109 8.64 2.51 41.79
C THR A 109 8.37 2.26 40.29
N SER A 110 9.11 2.89 39.39
CA SER A 110 8.97 2.82 37.93
C SER A 110 10.01 1.95 37.19
N ALA A 111 10.80 1.10 37.85
CA ALA A 111 11.74 0.23 37.13
C ALA A 111 11.42 -1.28 37.17
N ALA A 112 10.83 -1.77 38.27
CA ALA A 112 10.24 -3.11 38.31
C ALA A 112 8.83 -3.14 37.68
N ALA A 113 8.12 -2.00 37.69
CA ALA A 113 6.76 -1.88 37.16
C ALA A 113 6.70 -1.39 35.70
N CYS A 114 7.84 -0.95 35.14
CA CYS A 114 7.94 -0.54 33.75
C CYS A 114 8.48 -1.67 32.88
N VAL A 115 7.73 -2.76 32.83
CA VAL A 115 7.95 -3.84 31.87
C VAL A 115 6.78 -3.88 30.92
N ASP A 116 7.05 -4.29 29.68
CA ASP A 116 6.01 -4.62 28.74
C ASP A 116 5.29 -5.89 29.22
N GLY A 117 3.97 -5.84 29.28
CA GLY A 117 3.11 -6.99 29.61
C GLY A 117 2.97 -7.99 28.48
N ALA A 118 3.54 -7.71 27.30
CA ALA A 118 3.56 -8.62 26.17
C ALA A 118 4.94 -8.61 25.47
N THR A 119 5.39 -9.78 25.00
CA THR A 119 6.70 -9.95 24.35
C THR A 119 6.78 -9.32 22.96
N ASN A 120 5.64 -9.10 22.31
CA ASN A 120 5.54 -8.52 20.97
C ASN A 120 5.40 -6.98 20.99
N CYS A 121 5.51 -6.34 22.15
CA CYS A 121 5.32 -4.90 22.30
C CYS A 121 6.22 -4.06 21.37
N ALA A 122 7.43 -4.53 21.07
CA ALA A 122 8.33 -3.87 20.12
C ALA A 122 7.71 -3.64 18.72
N GLN A 123 6.78 -4.50 18.28
CA GLN A 123 6.09 -4.36 17.00
C GLN A 123 4.99 -3.29 17.01
N PHE A 124 4.51 -2.90 18.19
CA PHE A 124 3.39 -1.97 18.37
C PHE A 124 3.84 -0.57 18.77
N LYS A 125 5.12 -0.25 18.61
CA LYS A 125 5.68 1.07 18.97
C LYS A 125 4.98 2.23 18.28
N SER A 126 4.54 2.06 17.03
CA SER A 126 3.76 3.08 16.30
C SER A 126 2.32 3.24 16.82
N GLN A 127 1.85 2.32 17.65
CA GLN A 127 0.48 2.28 18.16
C GLN A 127 0.38 2.72 19.63
N CYS A 128 1.43 3.32 20.19
CA CYS A 128 1.46 3.80 21.58
C CYS A 128 0.45 4.92 21.88
N SER A 129 -0.16 5.51 20.85
CA SER A 129 -1.29 6.43 20.99
C SER A 129 -2.58 5.73 21.43
N LYS A 130 -2.71 4.40 21.22
CA LYS A 130 -3.85 3.61 21.68
C LYS A 130 -3.68 3.29 23.17
N SER A 131 -4.70 3.60 23.97
CA SER A 131 -4.71 3.36 25.43
C SER A 131 -4.40 1.91 25.80
N THR A 132 -4.93 0.94 25.04
CA THR A 132 -4.66 -0.49 25.24
C THR A 132 -3.18 -0.82 25.07
N ILE A 133 -2.56 -0.38 23.97
CA ILE A 133 -1.13 -0.62 23.72
C ILE A 133 -0.29 0.13 24.74
N LYS A 134 -0.65 1.36 25.09
CA LYS A 134 0.00 2.13 26.15
C LYS A 134 -0.06 1.42 27.51
N SER A 135 -1.19 0.78 27.84
CA SER A 135 -1.36 0.07 29.12
C SER A 135 -0.64 -1.29 29.18
N VAL A 136 -0.51 -1.98 28.05
CA VAL A 136 0.14 -3.30 27.96
C VAL A 136 1.65 -3.11 27.74
N CYS A 137 2.04 -2.25 26.82
CA CYS A 137 3.40 -2.02 26.40
C CYS A 137 4.00 -0.77 27.07
N LYS A 138 3.95 -0.72 28.40
CA LYS A 138 4.31 0.47 29.19
C LYS A 138 5.73 0.93 28.93
N GLN A 139 6.65 -0.01 28.76
CA GLN A 139 8.05 0.26 28.50
C GLN A 139 8.29 0.69 27.05
N THR A 140 7.75 -0.06 26.08
CA THR A 140 7.86 0.31 24.66
C THR A 140 7.23 1.68 24.38
N CYS A 141 6.15 2.01 25.09
CA CYS A 141 5.41 3.27 24.94
C CYS A 141 5.82 4.37 25.91
N ARG A 142 6.81 4.14 26.79
CA ARG A 142 7.30 5.12 27.77
C ARG A 142 6.18 5.77 28.58
N SER A 143 5.20 4.96 28.98
CA SER A 143 4.08 5.39 29.82
C SER A 143 4.26 4.97 31.28
N CYS A 144 5.52 4.80 31.66
CA CYS A 144 6.02 4.72 33.01
C CYS A 144 6.62 6.10 33.35
#